data_AF-A0A7W7D909-F1
#
_entry.id   AF-A0A7W7D909-F1
#
_cell.length_a   1.000
_cell.length_b   1.000
_cell.length_c   1.000
_cell.angle_alpha   90.00
_cell.angle_beta   90.00
_cell.angle_gamma   90.00
#
_symmetry.space_group_name_H-M   'P 1'
#
loop_
_entity.id
_entity.type
_entity.pdbx_description
1 polymer ?
#
loop_
_entity_poly.entity_id
_entity_poly.type
_entity_poly.pdbx_seq_one_letter_code
_entity_poly.pdbx_strand_id
1 'polypeptide(L)'
;MNTRVKRLALPLGGAIAATSMIGATLVTSANAATAPAKKTVSLASASEAKKISNYWTANSGANLKAATQYTDDSQVSGKVKLGGGDAAPDGKAGVVPPIGQEKVTPTKVKNVNLPKTIGKVFFTVGDKEYWCSASSIQSKYHNLVSTAGHCVFDEGIQNGALDNWVFIPGYYQGKAPWGIYVGKAAYTHYDFAVYEDFDSDYAFVTVYNGISYAGQKEVTKKTYDAWNGDKKSFEVEIKEDEYKKLKDAYGDDAPVSVKDTGTEHIVPWGTEGGVTSYKEVTKEEYTKAPDDKSGKNFQQAPDKKYTEIVNEETYNAYNGPGEKLLQDHAYTITHYYLAYKVKKTPSLKYYKTVYVIFYLKDAGRLGDNVGGQGFTWNQKIGQPVYIFGYPAAPHPDGDKAFTGYTPKWCYGKTFAAKPAAAFKAEAQIGLKCSMTAGSSGGPWLLKYSSTKRLGYVNGVTSLIGDADANGRIDFSTSPYFDSETYAIYKAAANLWSGSIVEKDGSLVTKA
;
A
#
# COMPACT_ATOMS: atom_id res chain seq x y z
N MET A 1 17.42 3.14 -17.42
CA MET A 1 17.55 4.59 -17.67
C MET A 1 16.84 5.34 -16.56
N ASN A 2 17.61 5.92 -15.65
CA ASN A 2 17.36 7.19 -14.94
C ASN A 2 18.49 7.35 -13.93
N THR A 3 19.63 7.82 -14.44
CA THR A 3 20.77 8.28 -13.67
C THR A 3 20.37 9.56 -12.91
N ARG A 4 20.23 9.49 -11.59
CA ARG A 4 20.02 10.68 -10.74
C ARG A 4 21.29 11.53 -10.73
N VAL A 5 21.13 12.80 -11.10
CA VAL A 5 22.18 13.82 -11.14
C VAL A 5 22.49 14.27 -9.71
N LYS A 6 23.68 13.93 -9.21
CA LYS A 6 24.24 14.51 -7.98
C LYS A 6 24.57 15.98 -8.23
N ARG A 7 23.90 16.90 -7.53
CA ARG A 7 24.33 18.31 -7.45
C ARG A 7 25.26 18.47 -6.24
N LEU A 8 26.55 18.64 -6.51
CA LEU A 8 27.52 19.10 -5.52
C LEU A 8 27.17 20.53 -5.09
N ALA A 9 26.95 20.73 -3.79
CA ALA A 9 27.00 22.05 -3.17
C ALA A 9 28.39 22.21 -2.51
N LEU A 10 29.19 23.14 -3.03
CA LEU A 10 30.43 23.60 -2.40
C LEU A 10 30.10 24.49 -1.20
N PRO A 11 30.74 24.32 -0.02
CA PRO A 11 30.68 25.33 1.03
C PRO A 11 31.66 26.47 0.67
N LEU A 12 31.12 27.68 0.51
CA LEU A 12 31.93 28.90 0.47
C LEU A 12 32.53 29.14 1.84
N GLY A 13 33.87 29.19 1.88
CA GLY A 13 34.65 29.54 3.06
C GLY A 13 34.44 30.99 3.48
N GLY A 14 34.33 31.20 4.79
CA GLY A 14 34.44 32.50 5.44
C GLY A 14 35.40 32.39 6.62
N ALA A 15 36.63 32.86 6.42
CA ALA A 15 37.63 33.02 7.48
C ALA A 15 37.40 34.36 8.18
N ILE A 16 37.31 34.39 9.52
CA ILE A 16 37.53 35.61 10.31
C ILE A 16 38.28 35.30 11.61
N ALA A 17 39.49 35.88 11.66
CA ALA A 17 40.28 36.41 12.76
C ALA A 17 40.31 35.71 14.13
N ALA A 18 41.51 35.22 14.47
CA ALA A 18 41.95 35.01 15.84
C ALA A 18 42.16 36.36 16.55
N THR A 19 41.62 36.52 17.75
CA THR A 19 42.05 37.55 18.70
C THR A 19 42.16 36.90 20.07
N SER A 20 43.39 36.83 20.58
CA SER A 20 43.76 36.33 21.89
C SER A 20 43.42 37.35 22.97
N MET A 21 42.56 36.97 23.92
CA MET A 21 42.39 37.67 25.19
C MET A 21 42.39 36.63 26.31
N ILE A 22 43.43 36.68 27.13
CA ILE A 22 43.57 35.89 28.35
C ILE A 22 42.67 36.54 29.41
N GLY A 23 41.61 35.82 29.82
CA GLY A 23 40.73 36.22 30.92
C GLY A 23 40.35 34.98 31.71
N ALA A 24 40.86 34.88 32.95
CA ALA A 24 40.52 33.82 33.87
C ALA A 24 39.02 33.91 34.25
N THR A 25 38.20 33.02 33.71
CA THR A 25 36.84 32.78 34.17
C THR A 25 36.75 31.34 34.65
N LEU A 26 36.15 31.17 35.83
CA LEU A 26 35.87 29.89 36.46
C LEU A 26 35.22 28.93 35.45
N VAL A 27 35.98 27.90 35.04
CA VAL A 27 35.45 26.78 34.25
C VAL A 27 34.56 25.96 35.16
N THR A 28 33.30 26.37 35.30
CA THR A 28 32.26 25.38 35.54
C THR A 28 32.16 24.58 34.24
N SER A 29 32.49 23.29 34.29
CA SER A 29 32.19 22.38 33.20
C SER A 29 30.68 22.27 33.07
N ALA A 30 30.07 23.22 32.36
CA ALA A 30 28.78 23.01 31.77
C ALA A 30 28.97 21.87 30.76
N ASN A 31 28.69 20.64 31.19
CA ASN A 31 28.37 19.56 30.26
C ASN A 31 27.06 19.96 29.58
N ALA A 32 27.14 20.86 28.61
CA ALA A 32 26.15 20.93 27.56
C ALA A 32 26.28 19.60 26.81
N ALA A 33 25.57 18.57 27.29
CA ALA A 33 25.31 17.40 26.48
C ALA A 33 24.66 17.94 25.21
N THR A 34 25.40 17.92 24.10
CA THR A 34 24.88 18.25 22.78
C THR A 34 23.57 17.50 22.65
N ALA A 35 22.48 18.21 22.34
CA ALA A 35 21.20 17.56 22.12
C ALA A 35 21.40 16.43 21.09
N PRO A 36 20.77 15.25 21.26
CA PRO A 36 21.01 14.12 20.38
C PRO A 36 20.75 14.55 18.94
N ALA A 37 21.62 14.16 18.02
CA ALA A 37 21.49 14.40 16.60
C ALA A 37 20.26 13.61 16.09
N LYS A 38 19.07 14.21 16.24
CA LYS A 38 17.77 13.57 16.01
C LYS A 38 16.98 14.34 14.96
N LYS A 39 16.43 13.62 13.99
CA LYS A 39 15.36 14.11 13.11
C LYS A 39 14.00 13.66 13.63
N THR A 40 13.01 14.54 13.57
CA THR A 40 11.61 14.22 13.84
C THR A 40 10.74 14.79 12.74
N VAL A 41 9.80 13.98 12.27
CA VAL A 41 8.86 14.35 11.21
C VAL A 41 7.45 13.87 11.59
N SER A 42 6.45 14.67 11.24
CA SER A 42 5.06 14.25 11.34
C SER A 42 4.74 13.37 10.13
N LEU A 43 4.21 12.18 10.37
CA LEU A 43 3.73 11.28 9.30
C LEU A 43 2.28 11.59 8.93
N ALA A 44 1.44 11.86 9.95
CA ALA A 44 0.05 12.22 9.74
C ALA A 44 -0.54 12.93 10.97
N SER A 45 -1.22 14.04 10.74
CA SER A 45 -2.26 14.56 11.64
C SER A 45 -3.44 13.59 11.74
N ALA A 46 -4.36 13.81 12.68
CA ALA A 46 -5.54 12.96 12.83
C ALA A 46 -6.42 12.96 11.55
N SER A 47 -6.51 14.09 10.85
CA SER A 47 -7.28 14.21 9.61
C SER A 47 -6.59 13.53 8.41
N GLU A 48 -5.26 13.55 8.35
CA GLU A 48 -4.49 12.81 7.35
C GLU A 48 -4.53 11.31 7.63
N ALA A 49 -4.46 10.91 8.91
CA ALA A 49 -4.52 9.51 9.30
C ALA A 49 -5.81 8.82 8.83
N LYS A 50 -6.91 9.56 8.78
CA LYS A 50 -8.17 9.12 8.14
C LYS A 50 -8.00 8.82 6.66
N LYS A 51 -7.37 9.72 5.89
CA LYS A 51 -7.16 9.53 4.44
C LYS A 51 -6.28 8.31 4.18
N ILE A 52 -5.21 8.17 4.96
CA ILE A 52 -4.29 7.04 4.88
C ILE A 52 -5.02 5.74 5.23
N SER A 53 -5.83 5.72 6.29
CA SER A 53 -6.63 4.55 6.63
C SER A 53 -7.55 4.14 5.48
N ASN A 54 -8.33 5.08 4.94
CA ASN A 54 -9.23 4.81 3.82
C ASN A 54 -8.46 4.26 2.62
N TYR A 55 -7.30 4.84 2.30
CA TYR A 55 -6.46 4.37 1.20
C TYR A 55 -6.08 2.90 1.34
N TRP A 56 -5.70 2.43 2.54
CA TRP A 56 -5.32 1.03 2.75
C TRP A 56 -6.50 0.08 2.93
N THR A 57 -7.61 0.54 3.48
CA THR A 57 -8.78 -0.33 3.75
C THR A 57 -9.73 -0.43 2.58
N ALA A 58 -9.71 0.56 1.67
CA ALA A 58 -10.57 0.63 0.50
C ALA A 58 -10.59 -0.66 -0.31
N ASN A 59 -11.74 -0.93 -0.93
CA ASN A 59 -11.94 -2.08 -1.80
C ASN A 59 -11.53 -3.41 -1.15
N SER A 60 -11.83 -3.58 0.15
CA SER A 60 -11.44 -4.77 0.92
C SER A 60 -9.92 -5.01 0.97
N GLY A 61 -9.17 -3.92 1.21
CA GLY A 61 -7.71 -3.95 1.33
C GLY A 61 -6.99 -4.29 0.03
N ALA A 62 -7.47 -3.79 -1.11
CA ALA A 62 -6.87 -4.07 -2.41
C ALA A 62 -5.40 -3.60 -2.46
N ASN A 63 -5.13 -2.39 -1.98
CA ASN A 63 -3.78 -1.80 -1.95
C ASN A 63 -2.83 -2.62 -1.06
N LEU A 64 -3.31 -3.12 0.08
CA LEU A 64 -2.53 -4.01 0.95
C LEU A 64 -2.15 -5.34 0.29
N LYS A 65 -2.95 -5.83 -0.67
CA LYS A 65 -2.69 -7.07 -1.40
C LYS A 65 -1.79 -6.84 -2.61
N ALA A 66 -1.85 -5.65 -3.19
CA ALA A 66 -1.03 -5.23 -4.34
C ALA A 66 0.41 -4.88 -3.94
N ALA A 67 0.62 -4.39 -2.71
CA ALA A 67 1.93 -3.95 -2.24
C ALA A 67 3.03 -5.01 -2.35
N THR A 68 4.19 -4.61 -2.85
CA THR A 68 5.38 -5.47 -3.01
C THR A 68 6.45 -5.15 -1.97
N GLN A 69 7.42 -6.03 -1.80
CA GLN A 69 8.55 -5.74 -0.92
C GLN A 69 9.34 -4.54 -1.43
N TYR A 70 9.77 -3.67 -0.53
CA TYR A 70 10.68 -2.58 -0.87
C TYR A 70 12.08 -3.12 -1.19
N THR A 71 12.67 -2.70 -2.31
CA THR A 71 13.94 -3.25 -2.84
C THR A 71 15.00 -2.21 -3.18
N ASP A 72 14.64 -0.92 -3.27
CA ASP A 72 15.56 0.13 -3.67
C ASP A 72 16.49 0.44 -2.49
N ASP A 73 17.80 0.18 -2.61
CA ASP A 73 18.84 0.80 -1.76
C ASP A 73 19.25 0.15 -0.42
N SER A 74 18.95 -1.13 -0.16
CA SER A 74 19.54 -1.84 1.01
C SER A 74 20.27 -3.15 0.67
N GLN A 75 20.42 -3.46 -0.62
CA GLN A 75 21.14 -4.65 -1.05
C GLN A 75 22.59 -4.33 -1.40
N VAL A 76 23.51 -4.86 -0.60
CA VAL A 76 24.95 -4.76 -0.85
C VAL A 76 25.31 -5.68 -2.02
N SER A 77 26.02 -5.12 -3.00
CA SER A 77 26.47 -5.83 -4.19
C SER A 77 27.97 -6.06 -4.17
N GLY A 78 28.40 -7.16 -4.79
CA GLY A 78 29.81 -7.56 -4.87
C GLY A 78 30.32 -8.27 -3.62
N LYS A 79 31.56 -8.77 -3.69
CA LYS A 79 32.18 -9.49 -2.58
C LYS A 79 32.46 -8.56 -1.41
N VAL A 80 31.97 -8.93 -0.23
CA VAL A 80 32.15 -8.18 1.02
C VAL A 80 32.92 -9.01 2.02
N LYS A 81 33.97 -8.44 2.61
CA LYS A 81 34.63 -9.06 3.76
C LYS A 81 33.81 -8.75 5.02
N LEU A 82 32.99 -9.70 5.44
CA LEU A 82 32.25 -9.62 6.70
C LEU A 82 33.23 -9.74 7.88
N GLY A 83 33.15 -8.78 8.82
CA GLY A 83 34.07 -8.67 9.95
C GLY A 83 34.89 -7.38 9.92
N GLY A 84 35.27 -6.88 11.10
CA GLY A 84 35.81 -5.53 11.24
C GLY A 84 34.69 -4.48 11.23
N GLY A 85 35.06 -3.22 11.43
CA GLY A 85 34.10 -2.13 11.63
C GLY A 85 34.15 -1.61 13.07
N ASP A 86 33.69 -0.37 13.21
CA ASP A 86 33.96 0.45 14.40
C ASP A 86 32.82 0.39 15.43
N ALA A 87 31.88 -0.55 15.24
CA ALA A 87 30.77 -0.80 16.15
C ALA A 87 31.29 -1.07 17.57
N ALA A 88 30.96 -0.18 18.51
CA ALA A 88 31.39 -0.28 19.88
C ALA A 88 30.38 0.37 20.84
N PRO A 89 30.24 -0.12 22.08
CA PRO A 89 29.50 0.58 23.11
C PRO A 89 30.13 1.95 23.41
N ASP A 90 29.31 3.00 23.40
CA ASP A 90 29.69 4.35 23.81
C ASP A 90 29.42 4.62 25.31
N GLY A 91 28.83 3.63 25.98
CA GLY A 91 28.35 3.76 27.35
C GLY A 91 27.96 2.41 27.97
N LYS A 92 27.27 2.49 29.12
CA LYS A 92 26.82 1.27 29.83
C LYS A 92 25.69 0.59 29.07
N ALA A 93 25.76 -0.73 29.00
CA ALA A 93 24.69 -1.58 28.50
C ALA A 93 23.37 -1.32 29.24
N GLY A 94 22.31 -1.03 28.49
CA GLY A 94 21.01 -0.70 29.05
C GLY A 94 19.87 -1.55 28.50
N VAL A 95 18.78 -1.60 29.25
CA VAL A 95 17.60 -2.43 28.95
C VAL A 95 16.31 -1.76 29.40
N VAL A 96 15.27 -1.89 28.58
CA VAL A 96 13.88 -1.60 28.92
C VAL A 96 13.07 -2.90 28.79
N PRO A 97 12.31 -3.29 29.83
CA PRO A 97 11.52 -4.53 29.80
C PRO A 97 10.36 -4.47 28.78
N PRO A 98 10.02 -5.59 28.11
CA PRO A 98 8.87 -5.69 27.21
C PRO A 98 7.51 -5.39 27.89
N ILE A 99 6.51 -5.04 27.08
CA ILE A 99 5.09 -4.99 27.49
C ILE A 99 4.57 -6.43 27.55
N GLY A 100 3.78 -6.76 28.56
CA GLY A 100 3.17 -8.09 28.68
C GLY A 100 4.14 -9.16 29.23
N GLN A 101 5.05 -8.78 30.13
CA GLN A 101 5.86 -9.71 30.93
C GLN A 101 5.05 -10.56 31.93
N GLU A 102 3.84 -10.98 31.58
CA GLU A 102 3.06 -11.87 32.42
C GLU A 102 3.84 -13.16 32.71
N LYS A 103 3.62 -13.72 33.91
CA LYS A 103 4.18 -15.01 34.32
C LYS A 103 3.51 -16.13 33.51
N VAL A 104 3.97 -16.34 32.27
CA VAL A 104 3.62 -17.53 31.50
C VAL A 104 4.45 -18.70 32.05
N THR A 105 3.80 -19.81 32.41
CA THR A 105 4.50 -21.04 32.80
C THR A 105 5.44 -21.46 31.67
N PRO A 106 6.76 -21.56 31.91
CA PRO A 106 7.71 -21.92 30.88
C PRO A 106 7.49 -23.36 30.39
N THR A 107 6.77 -23.53 29.29
CA THR A 107 6.75 -24.81 28.57
C THR A 107 7.97 -24.89 27.67
N LYS A 108 8.72 -26.00 27.70
CA LYS A 108 9.77 -26.29 26.71
C LYS A 108 9.12 -26.44 25.34
N VAL A 109 9.25 -25.43 24.49
CA VAL A 109 8.83 -25.50 23.09
C VAL A 109 10.04 -25.86 22.24
N LYS A 110 9.93 -26.89 21.40
CA LYS A 110 11.00 -27.30 20.45
C LYS A 110 11.06 -26.39 19.21
N ASN A 111 9.98 -25.65 18.92
CA ASN A 111 9.84 -24.77 17.77
C ASN A 111 9.96 -23.29 18.17
N VAL A 112 10.54 -22.48 17.28
CA VAL A 112 10.51 -21.02 17.38
C VAL A 112 9.09 -20.54 17.08
N ASN A 113 8.42 -19.99 18.08
CA ASN A 113 7.14 -19.33 17.87
C ASN A 113 7.40 -17.91 17.39
N LEU A 114 6.67 -17.46 16.38
CA LEU A 114 6.83 -16.10 15.85
C LEU A 114 6.21 -15.06 16.82
N PRO A 115 6.87 -13.91 17.05
CA PRO A 115 6.33 -12.87 17.91
C PRO A 115 5.06 -12.26 17.32
N LYS A 116 4.02 -12.04 18.14
CA LYS A 116 2.83 -11.31 17.68
C LYS A 116 3.11 -9.83 17.38
N THR A 117 4.17 -9.30 17.97
CA THR A 117 4.61 -7.91 17.82
C THR A 117 5.18 -7.61 16.44
N ILE A 118 5.61 -8.62 15.67
CA ILE A 118 6.15 -8.38 14.33
C ILE A 118 5.03 -8.24 13.32
N GLY A 119 5.24 -7.33 12.37
CA GLY A 119 4.31 -7.10 11.27
C GLY A 119 5.02 -6.58 10.04
N LYS A 120 4.19 -6.24 9.05
CA LYS A 120 4.62 -5.44 7.92
C LYS A 120 4.33 -3.98 8.19
N VAL A 121 5.23 -3.13 7.72
CA VAL A 121 4.93 -1.71 7.52
C VAL A 121 4.67 -1.51 6.04
N PHE A 122 3.59 -0.80 5.71
CA PHE A 122 3.22 -0.44 4.35
C PHE A 122 3.32 1.07 4.17
N PHE A 123 3.71 1.49 2.97
CA PHE A 123 3.87 2.88 2.58
C PHE A 123 3.83 2.98 1.05
N THR A 124 3.84 4.20 0.52
CA THR A 124 3.89 4.47 -0.91
C THR A 124 5.14 5.25 -1.28
N VAL A 125 5.73 4.92 -2.44
CA VAL A 125 6.78 5.71 -3.07
C VAL A 125 6.32 6.06 -4.48
N GLY A 126 6.05 7.33 -4.73
CA GLY A 126 5.26 7.75 -5.90
C GLY A 126 3.90 7.05 -5.89
N ASP A 127 3.50 6.51 -7.05
CA ASP A 127 2.20 5.84 -7.23
C ASP A 127 2.24 4.32 -6.94
N LYS A 128 3.24 3.83 -6.20
CA LYS A 128 3.42 2.40 -5.94
C LYS A 128 3.43 2.09 -4.45
N GLU A 129 2.77 0.99 -4.09
CA GLU A 129 2.68 0.47 -2.74
C GLU A 129 3.82 -0.50 -2.43
N TYR A 130 4.48 -0.27 -1.30
CA TYR A 130 5.57 -1.11 -0.83
C TYR A 130 5.36 -1.55 0.62
N TRP A 131 6.17 -2.51 1.04
CA TRP A 131 6.28 -2.88 2.44
C TRP A 131 7.69 -3.26 2.87
N CYS A 132 7.98 -2.99 4.14
CA CYS A 132 9.09 -3.52 4.92
C CYS A 132 8.55 -4.36 6.11
N SER A 133 9.43 -4.77 7.00
CA SER A 133 9.12 -5.37 8.30
C SER A 133 9.29 -4.38 9.43
N ALA A 134 8.59 -4.61 10.54
CA ALA A 134 8.72 -3.79 11.75
C ALA A 134 8.23 -4.56 12.98
N SER A 135 8.50 -4.06 14.19
CA SER A 135 7.96 -4.63 15.42
C SER A 135 7.38 -3.57 16.36
N SER A 136 6.29 -3.91 17.04
CA SER A 136 5.88 -3.20 18.24
C SER A 136 6.93 -3.35 19.34
N ILE A 137 7.24 -2.24 20.01
CA ILE A 137 8.20 -2.16 21.11
C ILE A 137 7.58 -1.44 22.32
N GLN A 138 8.21 -1.60 23.48
CA GLN A 138 7.83 -0.94 24.71
C GLN A 138 7.79 0.60 24.54
N SER A 139 6.76 1.25 25.09
CA SER A 139 6.67 2.70 25.21
C SER A 139 5.68 3.08 26.31
N LYS A 140 5.73 4.33 26.80
CA LYS A 140 4.83 4.79 27.87
C LYS A 140 3.34 4.64 27.51
N TYR A 141 3.01 4.81 26.24
CA TYR A 141 1.63 4.80 25.74
C TYR A 141 1.28 3.58 24.88
N HIS A 142 2.14 2.55 24.86
CA HIS A 142 1.89 1.29 24.15
C HIS A 142 1.58 1.50 22.64
N ASN A 143 2.28 2.43 22.00
CA ASN A 143 1.97 2.91 20.64
C ASN A 143 3.23 3.12 19.78
N LEU A 144 4.31 2.39 20.06
CA LEU A 144 5.59 2.57 19.39
C LEU A 144 5.99 1.36 18.54
N VAL A 145 6.52 1.65 17.36
CA VAL A 145 7.02 0.70 16.38
C VAL A 145 8.51 0.99 16.14
N SER A 146 9.32 -0.07 16.01
CA SER A 146 10.72 0.00 15.55
C SER A 146 10.83 -0.61 14.15
N THR A 147 11.58 0.07 13.28
CA THR A 147 11.86 -0.32 11.90
C THR A 147 13.19 0.31 11.44
N ALA A 148 13.59 0.08 10.19
CA ALA A 148 14.74 0.73 9.57
C ALA A 148 14.39 2.17 9.18
N GLY A 149 15.41 3.04 9.13
CA GLY A 149 15.27 4.42 8.70
C GLY A 149 14.73 4.52 7.27
N HIS A 150 15.29 3.76 6.33
CA HIS A 150 14.88 3.78 4.91
C HIS A 150 13.47 3.24 4.67
N CYS A 151 12.86 2.57 5.65
CA CYS A 151 11.46 2.15 5.61
C CYS A 151 10.50 3.24 6.13
N VAL A 152 11.00 4.45 6.38
CA VAL A 152 10.24 5.59 6.90
C VAL A 152 10.66 6.91 6.27
N PHE A 153 11.95 7.14 6.02
CA PHE A 153 12.50 8.40 5.52
C PHE A 153 13.03 8.27 4.09
N ASP A 154 12.79 9.31 3.29
CA ASP A 154 13.33 9.50 1.94
C ASP A 154 13.50 11.01 1.72
N GLU A 155 14.69 11.47 1.34
CA GLU A 155 15.00 12.90 1.16
C GLU A 155 14.34 13.51 -0.09
N GLY A 156 13.88 12.67 -1.02
CA GLY A 156 13.24 13.09 -2.26
C GLY A 156 11.77 13.49 -2.12
N ILE A 157 11.18 13.38 -0.93
CA ILE A 157 9.75 13.60 -0.68
C ILE A 157 9.46 14.66 0.38
N GLN A 158 8.26 15.24 0.32
CA GLN A 158 7.85 16.34 1.21
C GLN A 158 7.93 15.92 2.68
N ASN A 159 8.54 16.76 3.53
CA ASN A 159 8.83 16.49 4.95
C ASN A 159 9.86 15.36 5.21
N GLY A 160 10.41 14.72 4.18
CA GLY A 160 11.47 13.71 4.30
C GLY A 160 10.98 12.32 4.74
N ALA A 161 9.68 12.02 4.65
CA ALA A 161 9.11 10.74 5.10
C ALA A 161 8.09 10.14 4.14
N LEU A 162 8.09 8.81 4.07
CA LEU A 162 7.32 7.99 3.13
C LEU A 162 5.81 8.18 3.34
N ASP A 163 5.09 8.26 2.23
CA ASP A 163 3.66 8.54 2.22
C ASP A 163 2.83 7.31 2.64
N ASN A 164 1.61 7.57 3.13
CA ASN A 164 0.63 6.54 3.50
C ASN A 164 1.18 5.48 4.48
N TRP A 165 2.00 5.88 5.45
CA TRP A 165 2.65 4.92 6.35
C TRP A 165 1.68 4.24 7.33
N VAL A 166 1.61 2.90 7.32
CA VAL A 166 0.84 2.09 8.28
C VAL A 166 1.61 0.85 8.74
N PHE A 167 1.44 0.46 10.02
CA PHE A 167 1.94 -0.80 10.57
C PHE A 167 0.82 -1.80 10.77
N ILE A 168 1.02 -3.06 10.35
CA ILE A 168 0.06 -4.16 10.52
C ILE A 168 0.75 -5.36 11.19
N PRO A 169 0.63 -5.51 12.51
CA PRO A 169 1.18 -6.65 13.24
C PRO A 169 0.47 -7.95 12.83
N GLY A 170 1.26 -9.00 12.64
CA GLY A 170 0.77 -10.31 12.22
C GLY A 170 0.08 -10.34 10.85
N TYR A 171 0.40 -9.39 9.95
CA TYR A 171 -0.17 -9.35 8.60
C TYR A 171 -0.03 -10.71 7.89
N TYR A 172 -1.11 -11.14 7.23
CA TYR A 172 -1.14 -12.36 6.41
C TYR A 172 -2.13 -12.23 5.25
N GLN A 173 -1.64 -12.16 4.01
CA GLN A 173 -2.45 -12.18 2.77
C GLN A 173 -3.68 -11.25 2.81
N GLY A 174 -3.48 -9.96 3.10
CA GLY A 174 -4.55 -8.97 3.20
C GLY A 174 -5.32 -8.97 4.53
N LYS A 175 -4.98 -9.85 5.47
CA LYS A 175 -5.57 -9.87 6.82
C LYS A 175 -4.75 -9.02 7.78
N ALA A 176 -5.44 -8.19 8.55
CA ALA A 176 -4.90 -7.38 9.64
C ALA A 176 -5.49 -7.87 10.99
N PRO A 177 -5.05 -9.04 11.51
CA PRO A 177 -5.71 -9.70 12.64
C PRO A 177 -5.70 -8.88 13.93
N TRP A 178 -4.74 -7.96 14.06
CA TRP A 178 -4.55 -7.10 15.22
C TRP A 178 -4.83 -5.63 14.92
N GLY A 179 -5.43 -5.33 13.76
CA GLY A 179 -5.71 -3.97 13.29
C GLY A 179 -4.59 -3.36 12.44
N ILE A 180 -4.91 -2.20 11.86
CA ILE A 180 -4.05 -1.36 11.03
C ILE A 180 -3.74 -0.09 11.83
N TYR A 181 -2.46 0.23 12.00
CA TYR A 181 -2.00 1.32 12.85
C TYR A 181 -1.33 2.40 12.00
N VAL A 182 -1.97 3.56 11.88
CA VAL A 182 -1.45 4.67 11.06
C VAL A 182 -0.33 5.40 11.78
N GLY A 183 0.75 5.72 11.07
CA GLY A 183 1.88 6.48 11.59
C GLY A 183 1.48 7.91 11.96
N LYS A 184 1.90 8.39 13.13
CA LYS A 184 1.70 9.76 13.61
C LYS A 184 2.96 10.60 13.45
N ALA A 185 4.06 10.14 14.05
CA ALA A 185 5.35 10.82 14.00
C ALA A 185 6.47 9.81 14.01
N ALA A 186 7.53 10.11 13.25
CA ALA A 186 8.72 9.29 13.11
C ALA A 186 9.95 10.01 13.67
N TYR A 187 10.85 9.21 14.22
CA TYR A 187 12.09 9.63 14.86
C TYR A 187 13.25 8.78 14.35
N THR A 188 14.33 9.42 13.92
CA THR A 188 15.57 8.75 13.49
C THR A 188 16.76 9.64 13.83
N HIS A 189 17.96 9.13 13.63
CA HIS A 189 19.18 9.91 13.75
C HIS A 189 19.26 10.97 12.65
N TYR A 190 19.85 12.12 12.95
CA TYR A 190 20.05 13.19 11.98
C TYR A 190 20.93 12.71 10.81
N ASP A 191 21.98 11.95 11.10
CA ASP A 191 22.92 11.52 10.05
C ASP A 191 22.29 10.57 9.03
N PHE A 192 21.35 9.74 9.45
CA PHE A 192 20.57 8.95 8.49
C PHE A 192 19.66 9.85 7.65
N ALA A 193 18.89 10.74 8.28
CA ALA A 193 17.90 11.55 7.59
C ALA A 193 18.45 12.73 6.75
N VAL A 194 19.75 13.00 6.82
CA VAL A 194 20.40 14.13 6.13
C VAL A 194 21.60 13.69 5.29
N TYR A 195 22.26 12.60 5.69
CA TYR A 195 23.43 12.09 4.99
C TYR A 195 23.24 10.66 4.52
N GLU A 196 22.07 10.04 4.68
CA GLU A 196 21.85 8.62 4.37
C GLU A 196 22.95 7.74 4.98
N ASP A 197 23.35 8.04 6.23
CA ASP A 197 24.35 7.26 6.95
C ASP A 197 23.73 5.99 7.53
N PHE A 198 24.06 4.84 6.94
CA PHE A 198 23.46 3.57 7.33
C PHE A 198 23.94 3.05 8.68
N ASP A 199 24.98 3.60 9.31
CA ASP A 199 25.26 3.32 10.72
C ASP A 199 24.14 3.77 11.65
N SER A 200 23.27 4.65 11.14
CA SER A 200 22.09 5.17 11.82
C SER A 200 20.74 4.81 11.15
N ASP A 201 20.71 3.79 10.29
CA ASP A 201 19.50 3.35 9.56
C ASP A 201 18.48 2.61 10.46
N TYR A 202 17.92 3.35 11.41
CA TYR A 202 16.85 2.92 12.30
C TYR A 202 15.82 4.03 12.47
N ALA A 203 14.59 3.65 12.76
CA ALA A 203 13.53 4.59 13.08
C ALA A 203 12.60 4.05 14.16
N PHE A 204 12.03 4.98 14.92
CA PHE A 204 10.94 4.75 15.85
C PHE A 204 9.72 5.53 15.39
N VAL A 205 8.58 4.85 15.26
CA VAL A 205 7.34 5.44 14.76
C VAL A 205 6.25 5.30 15.80
N THR A 206 5.68 6.43 16.20
CA THR A 206 4.47 6.47 17.03
C THR A 206 3.25 6.30 16.14
N VAL A 207 2.28 5.49 16.56
CA VAL A 207 1.08 5.18 15.75
C VAL A 207 -0.20 5.53 16.49
N TYR A 208 -1.25 5.92 15.77
CA TYR A 208 -2.62 6.03 16.32
C TYR A 208 -3.15 4.68 16.80
N ASN A 209 -4.26 4.66 17.53
CA ASN A 209 -4.96 3.41 17.81
C ASN A 209 -5.24 2.64 16.52
N GLY A 210 -5.25 1.32 16.64
CA GLY A 210 -5.48 0.44 15.51
C GLY A 210 -6.91 0.55 15.00
N ILE A 211 -7.08 0.29 13.72
CA ILE A 211 -8.38 0.20 13.05
C ILE A 211 -8.60 -1.24 12.65
N SER A 212 -9.81 -1.77 12.87
CA SER A 212 -10.17 -3.09 12.34
C SER A 212 -11.56 -3.07 11.72
N TYR A 213 -11.76 -3.95 10.73
CA TYR A 213 -13.04 -4.11 10.06
C TYR A 213 -14.08 -4.67 11.02
N ALA A 214 -15.22 -3.97 11.17
CA ALA A 214 -16.29 -4.37 12.07
C ALA A 214 -17.49 -4.99 11.34
N GLY A 215 -17.72 -4.63 10.08
CA GLY A 215 -18.75 -5.24 9.25
C GLY A 215 -19.27 -4.33 8.15
N GLN A 216 -20.40 -4.72 7.58
CA GLN A 216 -21.15 -3.95 6.60
C GLN A 216 -22.62 -3.88 6.99
N LYS A 217 -23.32 -2.81 6.59
CA LYS A 217 -24.76 -2.66 6.78
C LYS A 217 -25.39 -1.90 5.62
N GLU A 218 -26.59 -2.33 5.22
CA GLU A 218 -27.45 -1.55 4.33
C GLU A 218 -27.96 -0.30 5.08
N VAL A 219 -27.97 0.85 4.42
CA VAL A 219 -28.38 2.13 4.97
C VAL A 219 -29.22 2.93 3.97
N THR A 220 -29.81 4.02 4.44
CA THR A 220 -30.50 4.98 3.57
C THR A 220 -29.50 5.74 2.69
N LYS A 221 -29.96 6.30 1.56
CA LYS A 221 -29.15 7.18 0.71
C LYS A 221 -28.56 8.35 1.50
N LYS A 222 -29.34 8.96 2.40
CA LYS A 222 -28.87 10.06 3.25
C LYS A 222 -27.68 9.65 4.12
N THR A 223 -27.77 8.51 4.79
CA THR A 223 -26.67 7.97 5.60
C THR A 223 -25.48 7.59 4.72
N TYR A 224 -25.72 7.01 3.55
CA TYR A 224 -24.68 6.67 2.58
C TYR A 224 -23.91 7.89 2.09
N ASP A 225 -24.61 8.97 1.75
CA ASP A 225 -24.00 10.21 1.25
C ASP A 225 -23.15 10.89 2.34
N ALA A 226 -23.64 10.89 3.59
CA ALA A 226 -22.92 11.41 4.75
C ALA A 226 -21.77 10.50 5.25
N TRP A 227 -21.72 9.24 4.83
CA TRP A 227 -20.70 8.30 5.27
C TRP A 227 -19.33 8.61 4.67
N ASN A 228 -18.34 8.72 5.56
CA ASN A 228 -16.97 9.13 5.26
C ASN A 228 -15.97 7.96 5.15
N GLY A 229 -16.43 6.72 5.34
CA GLY A 229 -15.63 5.50 5.13
C GLY A 229 -16.00 4.79 3.84
N ASP A 230 -15.57 3.53 3.73
CA ASP A 230 -15.89 2.68 2.60
C ASP A 230 -17.40 2.49 2.46
N LYS A 231 -17.88 2.62 1.22
CA LYS A 231 -19.28 2.47 0.86
C LYS A 231 -19.42 1.96 -0.57
N LYS A 232 -20.47 1.19 -0.83
CA LYS A 232 -20.79 0.67 -2.15
C LYS A 232 -22.28 0.74 -2.39
N SER A 233 -22.67 1.10 -3.60
CA SER A 233 -24.04 0.95 -4.09
C SER A 233 -24.09 -0.04 -5.25
N PHE A 234 -25.21 -0.74 -5.37
CA PHE A 234 -25.50 -1.62 -6.49
C PHE A 234 -27.00 -1.74 -6.69
N GLU A 235 -27.41 -2.00 -7.92
CA GLU A 235 -28.82 -2.24 -8.24
C GLU A 235 -29.15 -3.73 -8.10
N VAL A 236 -30.27 -4.02 -7.45
CA VAL A 236 -30.87 -5.37 -7.42
C VAL A 236 -32.22 -5.31 -8.12
N GLU A 237 -32.50 -6.31 -8.96
CA GLU A 237 -33.81 -6.44 -9.59
C GLU A 237 -34.87 -6.80 -8.53
N ILE A 238 -35.98 -6.06 -8.52
CA ILE A 238 -37.10 -6.24 -7.60
C ILE A 238 -38.40 -6.42 -8.38
N LYS A 239 -39.44 -6.86 -7.68
CA LYS A 239 -40.78 -6.96 -8.25
C LYS A 239 -41.46 -5.59 -8.33
N GLU A 240 -42.41 -5.45 -9.24
CA GLU A 240 -43.18 -4.22 -9.41
C GLU A 240 -43.94 -3.80 -8.14
N ASP A 241 -44.47 -4.77 -7.37
CA ASP A 241 -45.20 -4.48 -6.14
C ASP A 241 -44.27 -3.91 -5.05
N GLU A 242 -43.04 -4.40 -4.96
CA GLU A 242 -42.01 -3.86 -4.08
C GLU A 242 -41.57 -2.46 -4.53
N TYR A 243 -41.44 -2.23 -5.83
CA TYR A 243 -41.16 -0.91 -6.40
C TYR A 243 -42.22 0.11 -5.97
N LYS A 244 -43.52 -0.23 -6.14
CA LYS A 244 -44.64 0.64 -5.78
C LYS A 244 -44.63 0.96 -4.28
N LYS A 245 -44.47 -0.07 -3.42
CA LYS A 245 -44.37 0.13 -1.96
C LYS A 245 -43.24 1.08 -1.57
N LEU A 246 -42.07 0.93 -2.18
CA LEU A 246 -40.93 1.82 -1.91
C LEU A 246 -41.18 3.23 -2.44
N LYS A 247 -41.83 3.38 -3.59
CA LYS A 247 -42.19 4.68 -4.15
C LYS A 247 -43.24 5.40 -3.31
N ASP A 248 -44.22 4.68 -2.77
CA ASP A 248 -45.23 5.23 -1.86
C ASP A 248 -44.62 5.67 -0.53
N ALA A 249 -43.66 4.90 0.00
CA ALA A 249 -43.02 5.19 1.28
C ALA A 249 -42.05 6.38 1.24
N TYR A 250 -41.32 6.55 0.13
CA TYR A 250 -40.22 7.53 0.03
C TYR A 250 -40.40 8.59 -1.07
N GLY A 251 -41.47 8.52 -1.87
CA GLY A 251 -41.76 9.47 -2.94
C GLY A 251 -40.63 9.55 -3.98
N ASP A 252 -40.24 10.76 -4.34
CA ASP A 252 -39.16 11.00 -5.32
C ASP A 252 -37.78 10.57 -4.83
N ASP A 253 -37.59 10.49 -3.51
CA ASP A 253 -36.33 10.05 -2.89
C ASP A 253 -36.20 8.52 -2.78
N ALA A 254 -37.22 7.77 -3.23
CA ALA A 254 -37.18 6.31 -3.23
C ALA A 254 -35.98 5.80 -4.05
N PRO A 255 -35.17 4.88 -3.50
CA PRO A 255 -33.97 4.39 -4.15
C PRO A 255 -34.29 3.33 -5.21
N VAL A 256 -35.23 3.62 -6.10
CA VAL A 256 -35.76 2.69 -7.08
C VAL A 256 -35.70 3.27 -8.49
N SER A 257 -35.45 2.41 -9.48
CA SER A 257 -35.41 2.78 -10.89
C SER A 257 -36.21 1.78 -11.73
N VAL A 258 -36.70 2.23 -12.89
CA VAL A 258 -37.37 1.37 -13.88
C VAL A 258 -36.60 1.46 -15.19
N LYS A 259 -36.36 0.31 -15.83
CA LYS A 259 -35.70 0.23 -17.13
C LYS A 259 -36.58 -0.54 -18.10
N ASP A 260 -36.81 0.03 -19.28
CA ASP A 260 -37.44 -0.70 -20.37
C ASP A 260 -36.38 -1.53 -21.11
N THR A 261 -36.38 -2.82 -20.82
CA THR A 261 -35.53 -3.84 -21.45
C THR A 261 -36.21 -4.53 -22.63
N GLY A 262 -37.30 -3.93 -23.13
CA GLY A 262 -38.04 -4.43 -24.26
C GLY A 262 -37.19 -4.60 -25.51
N THR A 263 -37.41 -5.70 -26.22
CA THR A 263 -36.74 -6.02 -27.48
C THR A 263 -37.59 -5.61 -28.67
N GLU A 264 -36.94 -5.16 -29.73
CA GLU A 264 -37.57 -4.97 -31.03
C GLU A 264 -37.67 -6.30 -31.75
N HIS A 265 -38.87 -6.61 -32.23
CA HIS A 265 -39.10 -7.78 -33.07
C HIS A 265 -39.67 -7.34 -34.40
N ILE A 266 -39.29 -8.05 -35.46
CA ILE A 266 -39.87 -7.85 -36.78
C ILE A 266 -41.32 -8.33 -36.71
N VAL A 267 -42.24 -7.48 -37.14
CA VAL A 267 -43.69 -7.76 -37.14
C VAL A 267 -44.25 -7.69 -38.57
N PRO A 268 -45.38 -8.35 -38.83
CA PRO A 268 -46.04 -8.25 -40.13
C PRO A 268 -46.44 -6.81 -40.49
N TRP A 269 -46.50 -6.53 -41.79
CA TRP A 269 -47.00 -5.27 -42.31
C TRP A 269 -48.47 -5.06 -41.95
N GLY A 270 -48.84 -3.82 -41.60
CA GLY A 270 -50.17 -3.48 -41.09
C GLY A 270 -50.35 -3.66 -39.58
N THR A 271 -49.35 -4.22 -38.88
CA THR A 271 -49.37 -4.26 -37.41
C THR A 271 -49.45 -2.85 -36.83
N GLU A 272 -50.49 -2.59 -36.03
CA GLU A 272 -50.68 -1.31 -35.36
C GLU A 272 -49.49 -0.98 -34.44
N GLY A 273 -48.96 0.24 -34.58
CA GLY A 273 -47.78 0.73 -33.86
C GLY A 273 -46.43 0.21 -34.38
N GLY A 274 -46.39 -0.51 -35.52
CA GLY A 274 -45.12 -0.91 -36.14
C GLY A 274 -44.40 0.25 -36.82
N VAL A 275 -43.12 0.45 -36.51
CA VAL A 275 -42.25 1.46 -37.12
C VAL A 275 -41.52 0.85 -38.32
N THR A 276 -41.38 1.63 -39.39
CA THR A 276 -40.64 1.18 -40.59
C THR A 276 -39.15 1.39 -40.37
N SER A 277 -38.38 0.32 -40.51
CA SER A 277 -36.92 0.32 -40.50
C SER A 277 -36.38 -0.16 -41.84
N TYR A 278 -35.12 0.16 -42.13
CA TYR A 278 -34.47 -0.16 -43.40
C TYR A 278 -33.17 -0.91 -43.15
N LYS A 279 -32.89 -1.90 -44.00
CA LYS A 279 -31.64 -2.64 -43.99
C LYS A 279 -31.05 -2.64 -45.40
N GLU A 280 -29.80 -2.23 -45.52
CA GLU A 280 -29.05 -2.33 -46.77
C GLU A 280 -28.80 -3.81 -47.11
N VAL A 281 -29.00 -4.19 -48.36
CA VAL A 281 -28.90 -5.57 -48.86
C VAL A 281 -28.25 -5.60 -50.24
N THR A 282 -27.91 -6.81 -50.69
CA THR A 282 -27.41 -7.00 -52.06
C THR A 282 -28.53 -6.82 -53.09
N LYS A 283 -28.15 -6.54 -54.33
CA LYS A 283 -29.11 -6.48 -55.47
C LYS A 283 -29.91 -7.78 -55.63
N GLU A 284 -29.27 -8.92 -55.39
CA GLU A 284 -29.94 -10.22 -55.47
C GLU A 284 -31.00 -10.40 -54.37
N GLU A 285 -30.67 -10.02 -53.13
CA GLU A 285 -31.63 -10.04 -52.02
C GLU A 285 -32.76 -9.04 -52.25
N TYR A 286 -32.46 -7.86 -52.78
CA TYR A 286 -33.44 -6.84 -53.12
C TYR A 286 -34.44 -7.34 -54.18
N THR A 287 -33.95 -7.91 -55.28
CA THR A 287 -34.81 -8.39 -56.38
C THR A 287 -35.64 -9.63 -56.01
N LYS A 288 -35.18 -10.45 -55.05
CA LYS A 288 -35.94 -11.60 -54.52
C LYS A 288 -37.00 -11.19 -53.49
N ALA A 289 -36.90 -10.00 -52.89
CA ALA A 289 -37.89 -9.52 -51.94
C ALA A 289 -39.16 -9.03 -52.66
N PRO A 290 -40.36 -9.23 -52.09
CA PRO A 290 -41.60 -8.72 -52.66
C PRO A 290 -41.60 -7.20 -52.74
N ASP A 291 -42.21 -6.68 -53.80
CA ASP A 291 -42.44 -5.26 -54.06
C ASP A 291 -43.85 -4.81 -53.63
N ASP A 292 -44.76 -5.76 -53.41
CA ASP A 292 -46.09 -5.55 -52.89
C ASP A 292 -46.10 -5.73 -51.36
N LYS A 293 -46.93 -4.94 -50.65
CA LYS A 293 -46.93 -4.94 -49.18
C LYS A 293 -47.54 -6.21 -48.55
N SER A 294 -47.56 -7.33 -49.28
CA SER A 294 -48.23 -8.57 -48.93
C SER A 294 -47.35 -9.45 -48.02
N GLY A 295 -47.63 -9.42 -46.72
CA GLY A 295 -47.40 -10.53 -45.78
C GLY A 295 -45.98 -11.02 -45.44
N LYS A 296 -44.90 -10.58 -46.11
CA LYS A 296 -43.52 -10.96 -45.74
C LYS A 296 -42.78 -9.88 -44.94
N ASN A 297 -41.91 -10.31 -44.03
CA ASN A 297 -41.19 -9.46 -43.08
C ASN A 297 -40.30 -8.38 -43.70
N PHE A 298 -39.78 -8.58 -44.91
CA PHE A 298 -38.94 -7.62 -45.64
C PHE A 298 -39.52 -7.36 -47.04
N GLN A 299 -39.45 -6.10 -47.50
CA GLN A 299 -39.99 -5.63 -48.78
C GLN A 299 -39.02 -4.66 -49.43
N GLN A 300 -39.06 -4.54 -50.75
CA GLN A 300 -38.28 -3.54 -51.47
C GLN A 300 -38.61 -2.12 -50.99
N ALA A 301 -37.59 -1.27 -50.83
CA ALA A 301 -37.72 0.16 -50.58
C ALA A 301 -37.19 0.98 -51.78
N PRO A 302 -37.96 1.10 -52.88
CA PRO A 302 -37.49 1.78 -54.08
C PRO A 302 -37.12 3.25 -53.85
N ASP A 303 -37.80 3.91 -52.90
CA ASP A 303 -37.54 5.30 -52.48
C ASP A 303 -36.23 5.48 -51.71
N LYS A 304 -35.64 4.38 -51.22
CA LYS A 304 -34.34 4.36 -50.54
C LYS A 304 -33.21 3.82 -51.40
N LYS A 305 -33.52 3.28 -52.58
CA LYS A 305 -32.51 2.89 -53.56
C LYS A 305 -31.90 4.15 -54.18
N TYR A 306 -30.58 4.27 -54.14
CA TYR A 306 -29.87 5.36 -54.81
C TYR A 306 -28.52 4.89 -55.34
N THR A 307 -27.98 5.63 -56.30
CA THR A 307 -26.65 5.41 -56.88
C THR A 307 -25.82 6.65 -56.63
N GLU A 308 -24.61 6.47 -56.12
CA GLU A 308 -23.63 7.54 -55.97
C GLU A 308 -22.42 7.33 -56.89
N ILE A 309 -21.85 8.44 -57.38
CA ILE A 309 -20.57 8.45 -58.09
C ILE A 309 -19.49 8.69 -57.05
N VAL A 310 -18.53 7.78 -56.97
CA VAL A 310 -17.43 7.82 -56.01
C VAL A 310 -16.09 7.91 -56.73
N ASN A 311 -15.01 8.19 -56.00
CA ASN A 311 -13.66 8.08 -56.54
C ASN A 311 -13.17 6.62 -56.51
N GLU A 312 -12.08 6.33 -57.22
CA GLU A 312 -11.51 4.98 -57.35
C GLU A 312 -11.12 4.35 -56.00
N GLU A 313 -10.60 5.17 -55.08
CA GLU A 313 -10.20 4.72 -53.74
C GLU A 313 -11.40 4.25 -52.91
N THR A 314 -12.47 5.06 -52.85
CA THR A 314 -13.71 4.73 -52.13
C THR A 314 -14.40 3.52 -52.76
N TYR A 315 -14.40 3.45 -54.09
CA TYR A 315 -14.91 2.30 -54.82
C TYR A 315 -14.17 1.02 -54.39
N ASN A 316 -12.84 1.03 -54.41
CA ASN A 316 -12.03 -0.14 -54.06
C ASN A 316 -12.13 -0.55 -52.58
N ALA A 317 -12.33 0.42 -51.67
CA ALA A 317 -12.45 0.18 -50.24
C ALA A 317 -13.85 -0.27 -49.76
N TYR A 318 -14.90 -0.10 -50.60
CA TYR A 318 -16.26 -0.45 -50.21
C TYR A 318 -16.47 -1.97 -50.08
N ASN A 319 -16.82 -2.40 -48.87
CA ASN A 319 -17.11 -3.80 -48.52
C ASN A 319 -18.59 -4.02 -48.12
N GLY A 320 -19.45 -3.03 -48.39
CA GLY A 320 -20.88 -3.14 -48.11
C GLY A 320 -21.63 -3.96 -49.18
N PRO A 321 -22.94 -4.17 -49.01
CA PRO A 321 -23.73 -5.04 -49.88
C PRO A 321 -24.16 -4.39 -51.21
N GLY A 322 -23.95 -3.08 -51.39
CA GLY A 322 -24.27 -2.35 -52.62
C GLY A 322 -23.55 -2.88 -53.88
N GLU A 323 -24.15 -2.65 -55.05
CA GLU A 323 -23.59 -3.08 -56.33
C GLU A 323 -22.59 -2.04 -56.85
N LYS A 324 -21.33 -2.48 -56.99
CA LYS A 324 -20.24 -1.72 -57.61
C LYS A 324 -20.28 -1.86 -59.13
N LEU A 325 -20.31 -0.74 -59.86
CA LEU A 325 -20.25 -0.73 -61.32
C LEU A 325 -19.31 0.38 -61.82
N LEU A 326 -18.44 0.04 -62.78
CA LEU A 326 -17.65 0.99 -63.56
C LEU A 326 -18.28 1.13 -64.94
N GLN A 327 -18.85 2.30 -65.23
CA GLN A 327 -19.48 2.60 -66.52
C GLN A 327 -19.05 3.99 -67.00
N ASP A 328 -18.69 4.12 -68.28
CA ASP A 328 -18.29 5.39 -68.92
C ASP A 328 -17.23 6.21 -68.13
N HIS A 329 -16.22 5.53 -67.57
CA HIS A 329 -15.15 6.10 -66.73
C HIS A 329 -15.62 6.69 -65.38
N ALA A 330 -16.84 6.39 -64.93
CA ALA A 330 -17.34 6.75 -63.59
C ALA A 330 -17.44 5.51 -62.69
N TYR A 331 -16.86 5.58 -61.49
CA TYR A 331 -17.03 4.56 -60.45
C TYR A 331 -18.33 4.81 -59.69
N THR A 332 -19.24 3.84 -59.69
CA THR A 332 -20.56 3.99 -59.05
C THR A 332 -20.84 2.88 -58.05
N ILE A 333 -21.56 3.22 -56.98
CA ILE A 333 -22.10 2.26 -56.02
C ILE A 333 -23.61 2.45 -55.96
N THR A 334 -24.36 1.39 -56.23
CA THR A 334 -25.82 1.38 -56.10
C THR A 334 -26.22 0.67 -54.82
N HIS A 335 -26.89 1.41 -53.93
CA HIS A 335 -27.36 0.91 -52.64
C HIS A 335 -28.80 0.44 -52.75
N TYR A 336 -29.07 -0.76 -52.22
CA TYR A 336 -30.40 -1.37 -52.20
C TYR A 336 -30.84 -1.57 -50.76
N TYR A 337 -32.07 -1.19 -50.44
CA TYR A 337 -32.60 -1.31 -49.09
C TYR A 337 -33.89 -2.12 -49.09
N LEU A 338 -34.02 -3.02 -48.12
CA LEU A 338 -35.29 -3.60 -47.75
C LEU A 338 -35.88 -2.83 -46.58
N ALA A 339 -37.16 -2.45 -46.71
CA ALA A 339 -37.95 -1.99 -45.59
C ALA A 339 -38.52 -3.20 -44.82
N TYR A 340 -38.69 -3.04 -43.52
CA TYR A 340 -39.37 -4.00 -42.65
C TYR A 340 -40.05 -3.25 -41.50
N LYS A 341 -41.04 -3.90 -40.87
CA LYS A 341 -41.70 -3.35 -39.68
C LYS A 341 -41.11 -3.94 -38.42
N VAL A 342 -40.75 -3.08 -37.47
CA VAL A 342 -40.39 -3.49 -36.11
C VAL A 342 -41.41 -2.95 -35.12
N LYS A 343 -41.68 -3.74 -34.08
CA LYS A 343 -42.42 -3.28 -32.91
C LYS A 343 -41.60 -3.60 -31.68
N LYS A 344 -41.35 -2.58 -30.87
CA LYS A 344 -40.78 -2.76 -29.54
C LYS A 344 -41.85 -3.35 -28.64
N THR A 345 -41.56 -4.49 -28.02
CA THR A 345 -42.40 -5.04 -26.96
C THR A 345 -41.80 -4.58 -25.63
N PRO A 346 -42.40 -3.59 -24.94
CA PRO A 346 -41.81 -3.06 -23.71
C PRO A 346 -41.73 -4.17 -22.65
N SER A 347 -40.60 -4.23 -21.96
CA SER A 347 -40.38 -5.15 -20.85
C SER A 347 -39.78 -4.36 -19.70
N LEU A 348 -40.64 -3.93 -18.78
CA LEU A 348 -40.22 -3.13 -17.64
C LEU A 348 -39.58 -4.01 -16.58
N LYS A 349 -38.33 -3.71 -16.25
CA LYS A 349 -37.64 -4.24 -15.09
C LYS A 349 -37.49 -3.16 -14.04
N TYR A 350 -37.74 -3.54 -12.80
CA TYR A 350 -37.70 -2.64 -11.65
C TYR A 350 -36.47 -2.96 -10.82
N TYR A 351 -35.78 -1.94 -10.34
CA TYR A 351 -34.57 -2.08 -9.57
C TYR A 351 -34.65 -1.29 -8.28
N LYS A 352 -34.01 -1.79 -7.24
CA LYS A 352 -33.69 -1.07 -6.01
C LYS A 352 -32.19 -0.82 -5.97
N THR A 353 -31.79 0.43 -5.78
CA THR A 353 -30.42 0.76 -5.38
C THR A 353 -30.23 0.41 -3.91
N VAL A 354 -29.37 -0.55 -3.64
CA VAL A 354 -28.95 -0.90 -2.28
C VAL A 354 -27.71 -0.10 -1.93
N TYR A 355 -27.74 0.62 -0.82
CA TYR A 355 -26.63 1.40 -0.31
C TYR A 355 -26.01 0.69 0.89
N VAL A 356 -24.77 0.25 0.77
CA VAL A 356 -24.04 -0.45 1.83
C VAL A 356 -22.89 0.42 2.31
N ILE A 357 -22.76 0.56 3.62
CA ILE A 357 -21.57 1.14 4.24
C ILE A 357 -20.80 0.07 5.00
N PHE A 358 -19.49 0.23 5.03
CA PHE A 358 -18.56 -0.61 5.76
C PHE A 358 -18.08 0.18 6.97
N TYR A 359 -18.25 -0.37 8.17
CA TYR A 359 -17.89 0.31 9.42
C TYR A 359 -16.70 -0.35 10.08
N LEU A 360 -15.90 0.49 10.73
CA LEU A 360 -14.66 0.13 11.38
C LEU A 360 -14.88 0.15 12.90
N LYS A 361 -14.02 -0.54 13.64
CA LYS A 361 -13.93 -0.42 15.09
C LYS A 361 -12.55 0.06 15.48
N ASP A 362 -12.50 0.85 16.54
CA ASP A 362 -11.26 1.12 17.27
C ASP A 362 -10.75 -0.22 17.82
N ALA A 363 -9.57 -0.64 17.35
CA ALA A 363 -8.88 -1.82 17.84
C ALA A 363 -8.13 -1.52 19.14
N GLY A 364 -7.96 -0.26 19.53
CA GLY A 364 -7.22 0.15 20.72
C GLY A 364 -5.71 0.33 20.47
N ARG A 365 -4.95 0.45 21.56
CA ARG A 365 -3.51 0.73 21.51
C ARG A 365 -2.73 -0.51 21.04
N LEU A 366 -1.68 -0.27 20.26
CA LEU A 366 -0.87 -1.32 19.66
C LEU A 366 -0.35 -2.34 20.69
N GLY A 367 0.34 -1.86 21.71
CA GLY A 367 0.96 -2.71 22.72
C GLY A 367 -0.04 -3.43 23.64
N ASP A 368 -1.27 -2.94 23.75
CA ASP A 368 -2.33 -3.67 24.46
C ASP A 368 -2.79 -4.90 23.67
N ASN A 369 -2.80 -4.80 22.34
CA ASN A 369 -3.26 -5.89 21.46
C ASN A 369 -2.20 -6.96 21.22
N VAL A 370 -0.95 -6.56 20.99
CA VAL A 370 0.11 -7.48 20.55
C VAL A 370 1.28 -7.59 21.52
N GLY A 371 1.27 -6.84 22.62
CA GLY A 371 2.44 -6.64 23.47
C GLY A 371 3.48 -5.74 22.79
N GLY A 372 4.67 -5.69 23.35
CA GLY A 372 5.78 -4.90 22.80
C GLY A 372 7.10 -5.50 23.22
N GLN A 373 8.02 -5.66 22.29
CA GLN A 373 9.36 -6.16 22.60
C GLN A 373 10.08 -5.18 23.53
N GLY A 374 11.00 -5.68 24.36
CA GLY A 374 11.88 -4.82 25.14
C GLY A 374 12.83 -4.06 24.21
N PHE A 375 13.57 -3.11 24.77
CA PHE A 375 14.56 -2.34 24.02
C PHE A 375 15.91 -2.40 24.74
N THR A 376 17.00 -2.53 24.00
CA THR A 376 18.37 -2.53 24.55
C THR A 376 19.29 -1.67 23.72
N TRP A 377 20.31 -1.14 24.39
CA TRP A 377 21.40 -0.39 23.77
C TRP A 377 22.71 -0.73 24.47
N ASN A 378 23.83 -0.39 23.85
CA ASN A 378 25.19 -0.63 24.35
C ASN A 378 25.48 -2.09 24.72
N GLN A 379 24.83 -3.04 24.04
CA GLN A 379 25.02 -4.45 24.32
C GLN A 379 26.31 -4.96 23.70
N LYS A 380 26.97 -5.90 24.38
CA LYS A 380 28.19 -6.53 23.87
C LYS A 380 27.95 -7.18 22.49
N ILE A 381 28.86 -6.96 21.54
CA ILE A 381 28.88 -7.65 20.24
C ILE A 381 29.26 -9.13 20.43
N GLY A 382 28.76 -10.03 19.59
CA GLY A 382 28.97 -11.48 19.74
C GLY A 382 27.86 -12.21 20.47
N GLN A 383 26.82 -11.49 20.90
CA GLN A 383 25.65 -12.09 21.54
C GLN A 383 24.75 -12.77 20.50
N PRO A 384 24.12 -13.90 20.85
CA PRO A 384 23.17 -14.55 19.98
C PRO A 384 21.86 -13.76 19.91
N VAL A 385 21.37 -13.51 18.70
CA VAL A 385 20.07 -12.85 18.44
C VAL A 385 19.21 -13.71 17.52
N TYR A 386 17.90 -13.52 17.62
CA TYR A 386 16.96 -13.91 16.57
C TYR A 386 16.63 -12.70 15.72
N ILE A 387 16.83 -12.79 14.41
CA ILE A 387 16.33 -11.79 13.45
C ILE A 387 14.98 -12.29 12.96
N PHE A 388 13.98 -11.41 12.89
CA PHE A 388 12.69 -11.72 12.29
C PHE A 388 12.35 -10.72 11.19
N GLY A 389 11.69 -11.16 10.11
CA GLY A 389 11.25 -10.27 9.03
C GLY A 389 10.39 -10.99 8.01
N TYR A 390 9.84 -10.28 7.04
CA TYR A 390 9.04 -10.81 5.93
C TYR A 390 9.88 -10.77 4.64
N PRO A 391 10.84 -11.66 4.38
CA PRO A 391 11.53 -11.66 3.07
C PRO A 391 10.57 -12.07 1.94
N ALA A 392 10.72 -11.50 0.74
CA ALA A 392 9.91 -11.87 -0.43
C ALA A 392 10.58 -11.72 -1.80
N ALA A 393 11.63 -10.91 -1.91
CA ALA A 393 12.35 -10.77 -3.16
C ALA A 393 13.07 -12.08 -3.54
N PRO A 394 13.27 -12.36 -4.83
CA PRO A 394 14.17 -13.43 -5.25
C PRO A 394 15.61 -13.11 -4.81
N HIS A 395 16.41 -14.15 -4.64
CA HIS A 395 17.87 -14.03 -4.59
C HIS A 395 18.41 -13.54 -5.95
N PRO A 396 19.64 -12.99 -6.01
CA PRO A 396 20.27 -12.58 -7.27
C PRO A 396 20.31 -13.65 -8.36
N ASP A 397 20.38 -14.94 -8.00
CA ASP A 397 20.31 -16.07 -8.94
C ASP A 397 18.89 -16.38 -9.46
N GLY A 398 17.89 -15.60 -9.04
CA GLY A 398 16.48 -15.75 -9.42
C GLY A 398 15.68 -16.68 -8.50
N ASP A 399 16.31 -17.41 -7.57
CA ASP A 399 15.60 -18.29 -6.67
C ASP A 399 14.70 -17.52 -5.69
N LYS A 400 13.45 -17.94 -5.58
CA LYS A 400 12.44 -17.26 -4.76
C LYS A 400 12.02 -18.13 -3.59
N ALA A 401 12.93 -18.33 -2.65
CA ALA A 401 12.70 -19.12 -1.43
C ALA A 401 11.62 -18.53 -0.50
N PHE A 402 11.29 -17.24 -0.61
CA PHE A 402 10.38 -16.55 0.30
C PHE A 402 9.21 -15.87 -0.42
N THR A 403 8.03 -15.95 0.18
CA THR A 403 6.78 -15.39 -0.37
C THR A 403 6.37 -14.06 0.26
N GLY A 404 6.96 -13.66 1.38
CA GLY A 404 6.52 -12.52 2.17
C GLY A 404 5.16 -12.70 2.85
N TYR A 405 4.55 -13.89 2.86
CA TYR A 405 3.26 -14.10 3.52
C TYR A 405 3.38 -14.32 5.03
N THR A 406 4.48 -14.92 5.47
CA THR A 406 4.74 -15.22 6.88
C THR A 406 6.12 -14.70 7.26
N PRO A 407 6.30 -14.26 8.52
CA PRO A 407 7.61 -13.87 8.97
C PRO A 407 8.54 -15.08 9.01
N LYS A 408 9.80 -14.84 8.65
CA LYS A 408 10.92 -15.77 8.71
C LYS A 408 11.90 -15.30 9.77
N TRP A 409 12.85 -16.16 10.10
CA TRP A 409 13.85 -15.84 11.10
C TRP A 409 15.22 -16.44 10.79
N CYS A 410 16.25 -15.77 11.29
CA CYS A 410 17.63 -16.22 11.34
C CYS A 410 18.09 -16.23 12.80
N TYR A 411 19.06 -17.08 13.15
CA TYR A 411 19.62 -17.14 14.49
C TYR A 411 21.13 -17.31 14.43
N GLY A 412 21.85 -16.55 15.25
CA GLY A 412 23.31 -16.59 15.26
C GLY A 412 23.92 -15.56 16.17
N LYS A 413 25.24 -15.63 16.35
CA LYS A 413 26.02 -14.61 17.05
C LYS A 413 26.25 -13.43 16.12
N THR A 414 26.12 -12.22 16.66
CA THR A 414 26.47 -11.00 15.92
C THR A 414 27.99 -10.86 15.79
N PHE A 415 28.45 -10.12 14.79
CA PHE A 415 29.85 -9.71 14.63
C PHE A 415 29.89 -8.24 14.20
N ALA A 416 30.99 -7.52 14.44
CA ALA A 416 31.17 -6.18 13.89
C ALA A 416 31.25 -6.26 12.36
N ALA A 417 30.55 -5.39 11.66
CA ALA A 417 30.43 -5.41 10.20
C ALA A 417 30.63 -4.01 9.60
N LYS A 418 31.45 -3.96 8.54
CA LYS A 418 31.61 -2.82 7.63
C LYS A 418 31.18 -3.27 6.22
N PRO A 419 29.87 -3.34 5.95
CA PRO A 419 29.36 -4.05 4.78
C PRO A 419 29.68 -3.35 3.46
N ALA A 420 29.59 -2.02 3.39
CA ALA A 420 29.98 -1.27 2.19
C ALA A 420 30.08 0.23 2.45
N ALA A 421 31.18 0.84 1.99
CA ALA A 421 31.41 2.28 2.05
C ALA A 421 30.38 3.10 1.25
N ALA A 422 29.75 2.49 0.23
CA ALA A 422 28.68 3.13 -0.54
C ALA A 422 27.48 3.55 0.31
N PHE A 423 27.26 2.85 1.44
CA PHE A 423 26.20 3.13 2.41
C PHE A 423 26.70 3.87 3.65
N LYS A 424 27.99 4.25 3.70
CA LYS A 424 28.65 4.81 4.90
C LYS A 424 28.49 3.92 6.15
N ALA A 425 28.29 2.61 5.92
CA ALA A 425 28.10 1.64 6.99
C ALA A 425 29.47 1.13 7.49
N GLU A 426 30.00 1.79 8.52
CA GLU A 426 31.33 1.58 9.08
C GLU A 426 31.28 0.93 10.48
N ALA A 427 30.18 1.14 11.21
CA ALA A 427 29.94 0.75 12.60
C ALA A 427 28.67 -0.11 12.79
N GLN A 428 28.35 -0.97 11.83
CA GLN A 428 27.23 -1.90 11.93
C GLN A 428 27.58 -3.22 12.65
N ILE A 429 26.55 -3.98 12.99
CA ILE A 429 26.66 -5.39 13.38
C ILE A 429 26.05 -6.29 12.30
N GLY A 430 26.66 -7.46 12.07
CA GLY A 430 26.25 -8.44 11.07
C GLY A 430 25.86 -9.79 11.66
N LEU A 431 25.09 -10.56 10.89
CA LEU A 431 24.72 -11.94 11.17
C LEU A 431 24.48 -12.69 9.86
N LYS A 432 24.90 -13.97 9.79
CA LYS A 432 24.63 -14.83 8.63
C LYS A 432 23.13 -15.10 8.50
N CYS A 433 22.52 -14.65 7.41
CA CYS A 433 21.09 -14.72 7.21
C CYS A 433 20.75 -14.65 5.73
N SER A 434 19.91 -15.57 5.26
CA SER A 434 19.53 -15.64 3.85
C SER A 434 18.27 -14.84 3.51
N MET A 435 17.70 -14.09 4.48
CA MET A 435 16.48 -13.34 4.25
C MET A 435 16.70 -12.23 3.22
N THR A 436 15.84 -12.20 2.20
CA THR A 436 15.89 -11.22 1.10
C THR A 436 15.10 -9.95 1.42
N ALA A 437 15.02 -9.03 0.45
CA ALA A 437 14.32 -7.76 0.60
C ALA A 437 12.85 -7.94 1.02
N GLY A 438 12.36 -6.97 1.79
CA GLY A 438 11.17 -7.07 2.64
C GLY A 438 11.47 -7.41 4.09
N SER A 439 12.63 -8.03 4.37
CA SER A 439 13.09 -8.26 5.75
C SER A 439 13.60 -7.01 6.45
N SER A 440 13.91 -5.93 5.71
CA SER A 440 14.33 -4.63 6.22
C SER A 440 13.38 -4.09 7.29
N GLY A 441 13.94 -3.47 8.33
CA GLY A 441 13.25 -3.01 9.53
C GLY A 441 12.83 -4.12 10.51
N GLY A 442 13.01 -5.39 10.14
CA GLY A 442 12.74 -6.53 11.01
C GLY A 442 13.59 -6.51 12.28
N PRO A 443 13.05 -6.85 13.47
CA PRO A 443 13.76 -6.70 14.73
C PRO A 443 14.84 -7.78 14.93
N TRP A 444 15.97 -7.36 15.51
CA TRP A 444 17.01 -8.25 16.02
C TRP A 444 16.82 -8.41 17.54
N LEU A 445 16.31 -9.57 17.96
CA LEU A 445 15.89 -9.82 19.34
C LEU A 445 16.97 -10.58 20.14
N LEU A 446 17.55 -9.88 21.12
CA LEU A 446 18.32 -10.49 22.21
C LEU A 446 17.41 -11.21 23.19
N LYS A 447 17.92 -12.29 23.78
CA LYS A 447 17.26 -13.08 24.84
C LYS A 447 15.81 -13.44 24.50
N TYR A 448 15.55 -13.74 23.22
CA TYR A 448 14.21 -14.09 22.76
C TYR A 448 13.73 -15.39 23.40
N SER A 449 12.57 -15.35 24.04
CA SER A 449 11.88 -16.52 24.56
C SER A 449 10.78 -16.94 23.60
N SER A 450 10.92 -18.12 22.99
CA SER A 450 9.87 -18.70 22.13
C SER A 450 8.56 -18.97 22.88
N THR A 451 8.62 -19.24 24.18
CA THR A 451 7.42 -19.45 25.01
C THR A 451 6.67 -18.14 25.22
N LYS A 452 7.38 -17.07 25.63
CA LYS A 452 6.76 -15.76 25.88
C LYS A 452 6.54 -14.96 24.61
N ARG A 453 7.20 -15.34 23.52
CA ARG A 453 7.27 -14.61 22.26
C ARG A 453 7.82 -13.19 22.41
N LEU A 454 8.66 -12.99 23.42
CA LEU A 454 9.23 -11.71 23.83
C LEU A 454 10.75 -11.83 23.98
N GLY A 455 11.45 -10.75 23.66
CA GLY A 455 12.87 -10.52 23.81
C GLY A 455 13.15 -9.02 23.89
N TYR A 456 14.32 -8.61 23.44
CA TYR A 456 14.77 -7.23 23.45
C TYR A 456 15.31 -6.82 22.09
N VAL A 457 14.71 -5.81 21.47
CA VAL A 457 15.22 -5.22 20.22
C VAL A 457 16.59 -4.61 20.48
N ASN A 458 17.58 -5.11 19.76
CA ASN A 458 18.99 -4.72 19.81
C ASN A 458 19.52 -4.35 18.42
N GLY A 459 18.62 -3.99 17.51
CA GLY A 459 18.91 -3.76 16.11
C GLY A 459 17.69 -3.99 15.24
N VAL A 460 17.80 -3.51 14.01
CA VAL A 460 16.83 -3.70 12.93
C VAL A 460 17.58 -4.08 11.67
N THR A 461 17.01 -4.95 10.84
CA THR A 461 17.62 -5.28 9.55
C THR A 461 17.72 -4.02 8.69
N SER A 462 18.94 -3.60 8.39
CA SER A 462 19.23 -2.43 7.58
C SER A 462 19.67 -2.87 6.19
N LEU A 463 20.85 -3.48 6.08
CA LEU A 463 21.37 -3.99 4.81
C LEU A 463 21.31 -5.51 4.75
N ILE A 464 21.20 -6.03 3.53
CA ILE A 464 21.32 -7.45 3.19
C ILE A 464 22.30 -7.61 2.03
N GLY A 465 22.94 -8.75 1.90
CA GLY A 465 23.85 -8.94 0.77
C GLY A 465 24.34 -10.36 0.58
N ASP A 466 25.07 -10.52 -0.51
CA ASP A 466 25.75 -11.75 -0.92
C ASP A 466 27.26 -11.52 -0.76
N ALA A 467 27.82 -12.02 0.34
CA ALA A 467 29.21 -11.73 0.71
C ALA A 467 30.24 -12.46 -0.16
N ASP A 468 29.91 -13.66 -0.67
CA ASP A 468 30.83 -14.50 -1.44
C ASP A 468 30.61 -14.40 -2.97
N ALA A 469 29.59 -13.63 -3.38
CA ALA A 469 29.18 -13.39 -4.77
C ALA A 469 28.75 -14.68 -5.49
N ASN A 470 28.09 -15.61 -4.79
CA ASN A 470 27.57 -16.85 -5.36
C ASN A 470 26.13 -16.72 -5.92
N GLY A 471 25.54 -15.52 -5.88
CA GLY A 471 24.17 -15.24 -6.29
C GLY A 471 23.14 -15.42 -5.19
N ARG A 472 23.55 -15.67 -3.93
CA ARG A 472 22.67 -15.86 -2.78
C ARG A 472 23.00 -14.86 -1.68
N ILE A 473 21.98 -14.08 -1.31
CA ILE A 473 21.98 -13.36 -0.03
C ILE A 473 22.27 -14.34 1.11
N ASP A 474 23.31 -14.04 1.89
CA ASP A 474 23.83 -14.88 2.95
C ASP A 474 24.17 -14.09 4.24
N PHE A 475 24.00 -12.77 4.23
CA PHE A 475 24.08 -11.94 5.44
C PHE A 475 23.02 -10.85 5.52
N SER A 476 22.78 -10.42 6.76
CA SER A 476 22.07 -9.19 7.09
C SER A 476 22.87 -8.38 8.11
N THR A 477 22.71 -7.07 8.11
CA THR A 477 23.30 -6.17 9.08
C THR A 477 22.27 -5.27 9.75
N SER A 478 22.70 -4.63 10.83
CA SER A 478 21.92 -3.67 11.61
C SER A 478 22.85 -2.55 12.08
N PRO A 479 22.36 -1.30 12.20
CA PRO A 479 22.93 -0.28 13.06
C PRO A 479 23.24 -0.86 14.44
N TYR A 480 24.36 -0.44 15.02
CA TYR A 480 24.64 -0.73 16.42
C TYR A 480 23.85 0.26 17.30
N PHE A 481 23.02 -0.27 18.20
CA PHE A 481 22.22 0.58 19.09
C PHE A 481 23.04 1.05 20.30
N ASP A 482 23.32 2.34 20.34
CA ASP A 482 24.17 3.04 21.31
C ASP A 482 23.37 4.01 22.20
N SER A 483 24.07 4.93 22.90
CA SER A 483 23.39 5.90 23.77
C SER A 483 22.57 6.93 22.99
N GLU A 484 22.99 7.30 21.78
CA GLU A 484 22.24 8.23 20.92
C GLU A 484 20.93 7.60 20.44
N THR A 485 20.99 6.33 20.02
CA THR A 485 19.82 5.52 19.68
C THR A 485 18.83 5.48 20.85
N TYR A 486 19.32 5.26 22.08
CA TYR A 486 18.48 5.25 23.28
C TYR A 486 17.84 6.62 23.55
N ALA A 487 18.57 7.72 23.34
CA ALA A 487 18.03 9.07 23.49
C ALA A 487 16.87 9.33 22.51
N ILE A 488 16.98 8.85 21.27
CA ILE A 488 15.93 8.97 20.25
C ILE A 488 14.74 8.08 20.60
N TYR A 489 14.97 6.81 20.98
CA TYR A 489 13.92 5.92 21.49
C TYR A 489 13.15 6.57 22.64
N LYS A 490 13.86 7.15 23.62
CA LYS A 490 13.25 7.81 24.78
C LYS A 490 12.39 9.01 24.38
N ALA A 491 12.81 9.77 23.36
CA ALA A 491 11.99 10.86 22.83
C ALA A 491 10.69 10.33 22.18
N ALA A 492 10.78 9.27 21.37
CA ALA A 492 9.64 8.69 20.69
C ALA A 492 8.65 8.00 21.65
N ALA A 493 9.16 7.31 22.68
CA ALA A 493 8.38 6.52 23.62
C ALA A 493 7.43 7.33 24.52
N ASN A 494 7.49 8.66 24.47
CA ASN A 494 6.74 9.58 25.33
C ASN A 494 5.68 10.42 24.59
N LEU A 495 5.34 10.08 23.35
CA LEU A 495 4.29 10.78 22.58
C LEU A 495 2.99 9.98 22.52
N TRP A 496 1.89 10.60 22.97
CA TRP A 496 0.53 10.06 22.82
C TRP A 496 -0.06 10.35 21.44
N SER A 497 -0.84 9.40 20.91
CA SER A 497 -1.40 9.46 19.56
C SER A 497 -2.93 9.51 19.49
N GLY A 498 -3.64 8.73 20.30
CA GLY A 498 -5.11 8.76 20.36
C GLY A 498 -5.82 7.88 19.33
N SER A 499 -7.15 7.88 19.38
CA SER A 499 -8.02 7.15 18.46
C SER A 499 -8.39 7.99 17.23
N ILE A 500 -8.63 7.30 16.11
CA ILE A 500 -9.06 7.90 14.84
C ILE A 500 -10.38 7.30 14.32
N VAL A 501 -11.08 6.52 15.15
CA VAL A 501 -12.40 5.94 14.87
C VAL A 501 -13.43 6.51 15.86
N GLU A 502 -14.55 7.04 15.35
CA GLU A 502 -15.67 7.53 16.14
C GLU A 502 -16.54 6.38 16.68
N LYS A 503 -17.42 6.66 17.66
CA LYS A 503 -18.28 5.63 18.28
C LYS A 503 -19.23 4.95 17.30
N ASP A 504 -19.61 5.63 16.22
CA ASP A 504 -20.49 5.09 15.17
C ASP A 504 -19.74 4.25 14.12
N GLY A 505 -18.42 4.10 14.28
CA GLY A 505 -17.53 3.34 13.39
C GLY A 505 -17.04 4.12 12.16
N SER A 506 -17.37 5.42 12.07
CA SER A 506 -16.81 6.32 11.07
C SER A 506 -15.40 6.78 11.49
N LEU A 507 -14.64 7.33 10.54
CA LEU A 507 -13.32 7.89 10.83
C LEU A 507 -13.44 9.34 11.32
N VAL A 508 -12.71 9.67 12.38
CA VAL A 508 -12.74 10.98 13.06
C VAL A 508 -12.58 12.12 12.05
N THR A 509 -13.49 13.09 12.13
CA THR A 509 -13.61 14.18 11.16
C THR A 509 -13.02 15.52 11.61
N LYS A 510 -12.76 15.70 12.92
CA LYS A 510 -12.17 16.92 13.50
C LYS A 510 -11.03 16.55 14.46
N ALA A 511 -9.93 17.30 14.36
CA ALA A 511 -8.71 17.13 15.15
C ALA A 511 -8.91 17.49 16.62
#